data_AF-A0A6N9CDG1-F1
#
_entry.id   AF-A0A6N9CDG1-F1
#
_cell.length_a   1.000
_cell.length_b   1.000
_cell.length_c   1.000
_cell.angle_alpha   90.00
_cell.angle_beta   90.00
_cell.angle_gamma   90.00
#
_symmetry.space_group_name_H-M   'P 1'
#
loop_
_entity.id
_entity.type
_entity.pdbx_description
1 polymer ?
#
loop_
_entity_poly.entity_id
_entity_poly.type
_entity_poly.pdbx_seq_one_letter_code
_entity_poly.pdbx_strand_id
1 'polypeptide(L)'
;MKRLTLLLLCCLWFIPGTVLSQNLITGVVRGHVIDTSTTQLPIEGVRIVLVDADGSETVTETDNNGAFEMVGLTPGRYLLSCYKDRYWDIVGKPVKVIAGGEH
;
A
#
# COMPACT_ATOMS: atom_id res chain seq x y z
N MET A 1 37.88 51.67 17.95
CA MET A 1 38.17 52.61 16.85
C MET A 1 38.86 51.87 15.71
N LYS A 2 38.16 51.73 14.58
CA LYS A 2 38.62 51.53 13.19
C LYS A 2 39.55 50.35 12.85
N ARG A 3 38.99 49.30 12.21
CA ARG A 3 39.34 48.70 10.90
C ARG A 3 38.14 47.83 10.45
N LEU A 4 37.13 48.33 9.75
CA LEU A 4 36.99 48.58 8.30
C LEU A 4 37.33 47.36 7.39
N THR A 5 36.29 46.58 7.10
CA THR A 5 35.85 46.03 5.78
C THR A 5 36.86 45.32 4.86
N LEU A 6 36.65 44.01 4.61
CA LEU A 6 36.63 43.45 3.23
C LEU A 6 35.99 42.05 3.18
N LEU A 7 35.16 41.84 2.16
CA LEU A 7 34.36 40.65 1.82
C LEU A 7 35.16 39.33 1.75
N LEU A 8 34.55 38.22 2.18
CA LEU A 8 34.44 37.04 1.31
C LEU A 8 33.30 36.12 1.73
N LEU A 9 32.44 35.82 0.75
CA LEU A 9 31.32 34.90 0.81
C LEU A 9 31.72 33.54 1.38
N CYS A 10 30.95 33.02 2.33
CA CYS A 10 30.70 31.57 2.48
C CYS A 10 29.37 31.33 3.21
N CYS A 11 28.29 32.01 2.78
CA CYS A 11 26.91 31.64 3.13
C CYS A 11 26.29 30.66 2.10
N LEU A 12 27.09 30.13 1.17
CA LEU A 12 26.64 29.14 0.18
C LEU A 12 27.52 27.89 0.27
N TRP A 13 27.39 27.14 1.36
CA TRP A 13 27.29 25.69 1.24
C TRP A 13 25.81 25.41 1.51
N PHE A 14 24.91 25.90 0.66
CA PHE A 14 24.35 25.05 -0.40
C PHE A 14 24.44 23.60 0.04
N ILE A 15 23.46 23.21 0.85
CA ILE A 15 23.17 21.82 1.14
C ILE A 15 22.79 21.24 -0.23
N PRO A 16 23.56 20.36 -0.89
CA PRO A 16 22.88 19.40 -1.73
C PRO A 16 22.17 18.51 -0.73
N GLY A 17 20.90 18.84 -0.45
CA GLY A 17 20.02 17.93 0.25
C GLY A 17 20.13 16.61 -0.52
N THR A 18 20.78 15.62 0.08
CA THR A 18 20.77 14.28 -0.49
C THR A 18 19.33 13.83 -0.37
N VAL A 19 18.60 13.99 -1.47
CA VAL A 19 17.34 13.31 -1.65
C VAL A 19 17.71 11.83 -1.64
N LEU A 20 17.48 11.17 -0.52
CA LEU A 20 17.44 9.72 -0.52
C LEU A 20 16.27 9.38 -1.44
N SER A 21 16.58 9.02 -2.69
CA SER A 21 15.65 8.28 -3.52
C SER A 21 15.48 6.94 -2.82
N GLN A 22 14.52 6.90 -1.89
CA GLN A 22 14.05 5.64 -1.33
C GLN A 22 13.42 4.94 -2.52
N ASN A 23 14.16 4.01 -3.10
CA ASN A 23 13.61 3.12 -4.10
C ASN A 23 12.52 2.35 -3.38
N LEU A 24 11.28 2.82 -3.50
CA LEU A 24 10.17 2.33 -2.71
C LEU A 24 9.78 0.98 -3.30
N ILE A 25 10.42 -0.07 -2.82
CA ILE A 25 10.09 -1.43 -3.23
C ILE A 25 8.76 -1.77 -2.58
N THR A 26 7.69 -1.62 -3.35
CA THR A 26 6.33 -1.95 -2.94
C THR A 26 6.06 -3.45 -3.09
N GLY A 27 5.07 -3.95 -2.36
CA GLY A 27 4.54 -5.30 -2.53
C GLY A 27 3.22 -5.33 -3.30
N VAL A 28 2.76 -6.55 -3.57
CA VAL A 28 1.50 -6.87 -4.24
C VAL A 28 0.69 -7.81 -3.36
N VAL A 29 -0.61 -7.58 -3.26
CA VAL A 29 -1.58 -8.52 -2.67
C VAL A 29 -2.56 -8.90 -3.76
N ARG A 30 -2.74 -10.21 -4.02
CA ARG A 30 -3.67 -10.72 -5.01
C ARG A 30 -4.35 -12.01 -4.55
N GLY A 31 -5.52 -12.28 -5.08
CA GLY A 31 -6.26 -13.46 -4.67
C GLY A 31 -7.50 -13.71 -5.51
N HIS A 32 -8.21 -14.78 -5.19
CA HIS A 32 -9.51 -15.11 -5.75
C HIS A 32 -10.55 -15.20 -4.63
N VAL A 33 -11.73 -14.66 -4.89
CA VAL A 33 -12.90 -14.81 -4.02
C VAL A 33 -13.87 -15.77 -4.69
N ILE A 34 -14.17 -16.85 -3.96
CA ILE A 34 -15.06 -17.92 -4.39
C ILE A 34 -16.15 -18.14 -3.34
N ASP A 35 -17.29 -18.64 -3.78
CA ASP A 35 -18.39 -19.06 -2.92
C ASP A 35 -17.99 -20.30 -2.10
N THR A 36 -18.55 -20.44 -0.90
CA THR A 36 -18.32 -21.62 -0.03
C THR A 36 -19.22 -22.81 -0.36
N SER A 37 -20.13 -22.65 -1.32
CA SER A 37 -20.96 -23.73 -1.88
C SER A 37 -20.08 -24.80 -2.52
N THR A 38 -20.64 -25.99 -2.70
CA THR A 38 -19.94 -27.14 -3.29
C THR A 38 -19.37 -26.87 -4.69
N THR A 39 -19.94 -25.91 -5.42
CA THR A 39 -19.52 -25.51 -6.76
C THR A 39 -18.39 -24.48 -6.78
N GLN A 40 -18.12 -23.79 -5.65
CA GLN A 40 -17.02 -22.83 -5.50
C GLN A 40 -16.92 -21.79 -6.62
N LEU A 41 -18.06 -21.25 -7.04
CA LEU A 41 -18.13 -20.28 -8.14
C LEU A 41 -17.39 -18.99 -7.76
N PRO A 42 -16.68 -18.35 -8.71
CA PRO A 42 -16.07 -17.04 -8.48
C PRO A 42 -17.13 -15.98 -8.20
N ILE A 43 -16.78 -15.02 -7.34
CA ILE A 43 -17.68 -13.92 -6.97
C ILE A 43 -17.10 -12.61 -7.49
N GLU A 44 -17.77 -12.02 -8.47
CA GLU A 44 -17.47 -10.71 -9.03
C GLU A 44 -17.95 -9.57 -8.14
N GLY A 45 -17.24 -8.44 -8.17
CA GLY A 45 -17.63 -7.19 -7.51
C GLY A 45 -17.67 -7.30 -6.00
N VAL A 46 -16.79 -8.11 -5.41
CA VAL A 46 -16.54 -8.12 -3.96
C VAL A 46 -15.63 -6.95 -3.65
N ARG A 47 -16.06 -6.07 -2.75
CA ARG A 47 -15.27 -4.93 -2.31
C ARG A 47 -14.17 -5.42 -1.37
N ILE A 48 -12.93 -5.31 -1.80
CA ILE A 48 -11.73 -5.68 -1.06
C ILE A 48 -11.13 -4.43 -0.44
N VAL A 49 -10.89 -4.45 0.87
CA VAL A 49 -10.32 -3.34 1.63
C VAL A 49 -9.08 -3.82 2.38
N LEU A 50 -7.94 -3.19 2.13
CA LEU A 50 -6.74 -3.33 2.95
C LEU A 50 -6.56 -2.07 3.78
N VAL A 51 -6.45 -2.24 5.10
CA VAL A 51 -6.16 -1.15 6.03
C VAL A 51 -4.76 -1.34 6.60
N ASP A 52 -3.87 -0.35 6.45
CA ASP A 52 -2.53 -0.42 7.01
C ASP A 52 -2.49 -0.11 8.52
N ALA A 53 -1.29 -0.12 9.12
CA ALA A 53 -1.11 0.15 10.55
C ALA A 53 -1.41 1.61 10.95
N ASP A 54 -1.34 2.54 10.00
CA ASP A 54 -1.62 3.97 10.19
C ASP A 54 -3.10 4.30 9.94
N GLY A 55 -3.89 3.31 9.50
CA GLY A 55 -5.31 3.45 9.19
C GLY A 55 -5.60 3.88 7.75
N SER A 56 -4.60 3.90 6.86
CA SER A 56 -4.82 4.17 5.44
C SER A 56 -5.52 3.00 4.78
N GLU A 57 -6.58 3.29 4.02
CA GLU A 57 -7.35 2.30 3.30
C GLU A 57 -6.97 2.27 1.81
N THR A 58 -6.74 1.07 1.29
CA THR A 58 -6.67 0.79 -0.15
C THR A 58 -7.82 -0.12 -0.51
N VAL A 59 -8.56 0.22 -1.58
CA VAL A 59 -9.78 -0.48 -1.99
C VAL A 59 -9.65 -0.95 -3.43
N THR A 60 -10.13 -2.17 -3.69
CA THR A 60 -10.32 -2.70 -5.05
C THR A 60 -11.59 -3.56 -5.10
N GLU A 61 -11.99 -4.01 -6.28
CA GLU A 61 -13.10 -4.94 -6.48
C GLU A 61 -12.63 -6.18 -7.24
N THR A 62 -13.25 -7.33 -6.98
CA THR A 62 -12.98 -8.54 -7.75
C THR A 62 -13.57 -8.44 -9.16
N ASP A 63 -12.85 -8.99 -10.14
CA ASP A 63 -13.31 -9.10 -11.52
C ASP A 63 -14.33 -10.24 -11.74
N ASN A 64 -14.75 -10.46 -12.99
CA ASN A 64 -15.69 -11.51 -13.39
C ASN A 64 -15.18 -12.95 -13.10
N ASN A 65 -13.88 -13.12 -12.89
CA ASN A 65 -13.24 -14.36 -12.49
C ASN A 65 -13.06 -14.46 -10.97
N GLY A 66 -13.58 -13.48 -10.22
CA GLY A 66 -13.42 -13.38 -8.76
C GLY A 66 -12.00 -12.98 -8.34
N ALA A 67 -11.14 -12.60 -9.28
CA ALA A 67 -9.75 -12.25 -9.00
C ALA A 67 -9.64 -10.77 -8.59
N PHE A 68 -8.68 -10.46 -7.72
CA PHE A 68 -8.32 -9.09 -7.39
C PHE A 68 -6.80 -8.95 -7.30
N GLU A 69 -6.31 -7.74 -7.57
CA GLU A 69 -4.90 -7.39 -7.45
C GLU A 69 -4.76 -5.96 -6.89
N MET A 70 -3.86 -5.81 -5.92
CA MET A 70 -3.53 -4.55 -5.27
C MET A 70 -2.01 -4.38 -5.29
N VAL A 71 -1.55 -3.48 -6.15
CA VAL A 71 -0.12 -3.18 -6.35
C VAL A 71 0.28 -1.89 -5.62
N GLY A 72 1.57 -1.66 -5.45
CA GLY A 72 2.06 -0.41 -4.89
C GLY A 72 1.93 -0.30 -3.37
N LEU A 73 1.70 -1.42 -2.67
CA LEU A 73 1.52 -1.44 -1.22
C LEU A 73 2.87 -1.26 -0.53
N THR A 74 2.93 -0.34 0.44
CA THR A 74 4.14 -0.17 1.25
C THR A 74 4.35 -1.43 2.11
N PRO A 75 5.60 -1.87 2.32
CA PRO A 75 5.88 -3.00 3.20
C PRO A 75 5.36 -2.73 4.62
N GLY A 76 4.54 -3.64 5.15
CA GLY A 76 3.82 -3.39 6.39
C GLY A 76 2.84 -4.50 6.76
N ARG A 77 2.13 -4.29 7.87
CA ARG A 77 1.00 -5.14 8.27
C ARG A 77 -0.28 -4.47 7.83
N TYR A 78 -1.17 -5.26 7.25
CA TYR A 78 -2.47 -4.84 6.79
C TYR A 78 -3.56 -5.75 7.37
N LEU A 79 -4.76 -5.21 7.45
CA LEU A 79 -5.98 -5.94 7.73
C LEU A 79 -6.83 -5.97 6.45
N LEU A 80 -7.06 -7.17 5.93
CA LEU A 80 -7.91 -7.44 4.79
C LEU A 80 -9.36 -7.63 5.24
N SER A 81 -10.25 -6.91 4.59
CA SER A 81 -11.70 -7.09 4.71
C SER A 81 -12.35 -7.22 3.34
N CYS A 82 -13.40 -8.03 3.25
CA CYS A 82 -14.16 -8.30 2.03
C CYS A 82 -15.64 -8.09 2.32
N TYR A 83 -16.31 -7.30 1.47
CA TYR A 83 -17.72 -6.97 1.60
C TYR A 83 -18.47 -7.29 0.31
N LYS A 84 -19.62 -7.95 0.42
CA LYS A 84 -20.52 -8.21 -0.70
C LYS A 84 -21.95 -8.40 -0.20
N ASP A 85 -22.90 -7.75 -0.87
CA ASP A 85 -24.31 -7.91 -0.55
C ASP A 85 -24.75 -9.37 -0.60
N ARG A 86 -25.51 -9.79 0.42
CA ARG A 86 -26.01 -11.16 0.62
C ARG A 86 -24.92 -12.20 0.95
N TYR A 87 -23.70 -11.77 1.18
CA TYR A 87 -22.62 -12.61 1.70
C TYR A 87 -22.26 -12.20 3.13
N TRP A 88 -21.55 -13.07 3.82
CA TRP A 88 -20.97 -12.75 5.12
C TRP A 88 -19.69 -11.94 4.94
N ASP A 89 -19.55 -10.87 5.73
CA ASP A 89 -18.37 -10.03 5.69
C ASP A 89 -17.16 -10.76 6.29
N ILE A 90 -16.04 -10.73 5.57
CA ILE A 90 -14.74 -11.12 6.11
C ILE A 90 -14.09 -9.84 6.60
N VAL A 91 -13.77 -9.73 7.88
CA VAL A 91 -13.21 -8.50 8.44
C VAL A 91 -11.95 -8.80 9.21
N GLY A 92 -10.91 -7.99 8.99
CA GLY A 92 -9.72 -7.99 9.84
C GLY A 92 -8.76 -9.17 9.65
N LYS A 93 -8.75 -9.82 8.48
CA LYS A 93 -7.79 -10.89 8.20
C LYS A 93 -6.38 -10.31 8.06
N PRO A 94 -5.39 -10.70 8.88
CA PRO A 94 -4.06 -10.11 8.80
C PRO A 94 -3.31 -10.54 7.54
N VAL A 95 -2.68 -9.58 6.87
CA VAL A 95 -1.79 -9.77 5.73
C VAL A 95 -0.50 -9.01 5.98
N LYS A 96 0.65 -9.67 5.77
CA LYS A 96 1.96 -9.02 5.89
C LYS A 96 2.50 -8.79 4.49
N VAL A 97 2.60 -7.54 4.07
CA VAL A 97 3.21 -7.13 2.81
C VAL A 97 4.70 -6.93 3.02
N ILE A 98 5.54 -7.59 2.23
CA ILE A 98 6.99 -7.38 2.21
C ILE A 98 7.43 -6.65 0.95
N ALA A 99 8.59 -5.98 1.02
CA ALA A 99 9.19 -5.29 -0.11
C ALA A 99 9.40 -6.23 -1.31
N GLY A 100 8.74 -5.94 -2.43
CA GLY A 100 8.82 -6.73 -3.66
C GLY A 100 8.14 -8.10 -3.56
N GLY A 101 7.41 -8.33 -2.46
CA GLY A 101 6.69 -9.58 -2.22
C GLY A 101 5.35 -9.62 -2.92
N GLU A 102 4.85 -10.84 -3.08
CA GLU A 102 3.53 -11.16 -3.58
C GLU A 102 2.82 -12.03 -2.53
N HIS A 103 1.56 -11.69 -2.24
CA HIS A 103 0.79 -12.24 -1.12
C HIS A 103 -0.65 -12.55 -1.48
#